data_AF-A0A9Q0FDY6-F1
#
_entry.id   AF-A0A9Q0FDY6-F1
#
_cell.length_a   1.000
_cell.length_b   1.000
_cell.length_c   1.000
_cell.angle_alpha   90.00
_cell.angle_beta   90.00
_cell.angle_gamma   90.00
#
_symmetry.space_group_name_H-M   'P 1'
#
loop_
_entity.id
_entity.type
_entity.pdbx_description
1 polymer ?
#
loop_
_entity_poly.entity_id
_entity_poly.type
_entity_poly.pdbx_seq_one_letter_code
_entity_poly.pdbx_strand_id
1 'polypeptide(L)'
;MDFCLRLGTTKILEGIKEDTKKNLVFSPFTTNCMLNMVASGSEGDSLRQLLHFLGSQDIDDVNTRSSRMIALATTRTAAAEDSGKNIQAAKTVADEDSGSNQVPEGIGNDRLWERTTIGTRDKKGVTLTFAGGIWIDRQYPLKPSFQKIAKDVYRAEAKAVDFKTQVRATTNF
;
A
#
# COMPACT_ATOMS: atom_id res chain seq x y z
N MET A 1 -13.66 0.68 -11.07
CA MET A 1 -13.68 0.63 -9.58
C MET A 1 -14.81 -0.24 -9.02
N ASP A 2 -15.80 -0.63 -9.83
CA ASP A 2 -17.00 -1.31 -9.32
C ASP A 2 -16.76 -2.70 -8.75
N PHE A 3 -15.64 -3.34 -9.09
CA PHE A 3 -15.32 -4.68 -8.61
C PHE A 3 -15.28 -4.76 -7.08
N CYS A 4 -14.54 -3.88 -6.40
CA CYS A 4 -14.40 -3.96 -4.95
C CYS A 4 -15.73 -3.72 -4.23
N LEU A 5 -16.62 -2.93 -4.83
CA LEU A 5 -17.99 -2.75 -4.34
C LEU A 5 -18.82 -4.02 -4.53
N ARG A 6 -18.70 -4.70 -5.68
CA ARG A 6 -19.36 -6.00 -5.91
C ARG A 6 -18.85 -7.05 -4.92
N LEU A 7 -17.53 -7.15 -4.71
CA LEU A 7 -16.93 -8.08 -3.75
C LEU A 7 -17.41 -7.79 -2.32
N GLY A 8 -17.38 -6.52 -1.91
CA GLY A 8 -17.89 -6.09 -0.61
C GLY A 8 -19.36 -6.47 -0.43
N THR A 9 -20.20 -6.19 -1.43
CA THR A 9 -21.62 -6.57 -1.42
C THR A 9 -21.80 -8.07 -1.34
N THR A 10 -21.07 -8.88 -2.11
CA THR A 10 -21.16 -10.35 -2.04
C THR A 10 -20.79 -10.85 -0.64
N LYS A 11 -19.74 -10.30 -0.02
CA LYS A 11 -19.32 -10.69 1.33
C LYS A 11 -20.29 -10.24 2.42
N ILE A 12 -20.89 -9.07 2.28
CA ILE A 12 -21.97 -8.62 3.16
C ILE A 12 -23.19 -9.55 3.03
N LEU A 13 -23.59 -9.89 1.81
CA LEU A 13 -24.74 -10.77 1.55
C LEU A 13 -24.51 -12.20 2.04
N GLU A 14 -23.28 -12.72 1.90
CA GLU A 14 -22.88 -14.01 2.46
C GLU A 14 -22.99 -14.01 3.99
N GLY A 15 -22.46 -12.97 4.65
CA GLY A 15 -22.55 -12.84 6.10
C GLY A 15 -23.99 -12.73 6.63
N ILE A 16 -24.89 -12.08 5.87
CA ILE A 16 -26.32 -12.01 6.17
C ILE A 16 -26.99 -13.38 5.99
N LYS A 17 -26.67 -14.11 4.91
CA LYS A 17 -27.23 -15.45 4.66
C LYS A 17 -26.82 -16.47 5.71
N GLU A 18 -25.62 -16.36 6.25
CA GLU A 18 -25.07 -17.26 7.26
C GLU A 18 -25.49 -16.91 8.71
N ASP A 19 -26.38 -15.92 8.91
CA ASP A 19 -26.77 -15.35 10.22
C ASP A 19 -25.54 -15.06 11.12
N THR A 20 -24.46 -14.58 10.50
CA THR A 20 -23.23 -14.29 11.23
C THR A 20 -23.41 -12.96 11.95
N LYS A 21 -23.55 -13.01 13.27
CA LYS A 21 -23.55 -11.81 14.15
C LYS A 21 -22.16 -11.18 14.29
N LYS A 22 -21.35 -11.19 13.22
CA LYS A 22 -19.97 -10.71 13.21
C LYS A 22 -19.91 -9.35 12.53
N ASN A 23 -19.10 -8.45 13.08
CA ASN A 23 -18.80 -7.18 12.43
C ASN A 23 -17.99 -7.45 11.16
N LEU A 24 -18.45 -6.92 10.02
CA LEU A 24 -17.74 -6.98 8.75
C LEU A 24 -17.23 -5.58 8.39
N VAL A 25 -15.92 -5.46 8.18
CA VAL A 25 -15.28 -4.23 7.72
C VAL A 25 -14.44 -4.58 6.50
N PHE A 26 -14.54 -3.76 5.46
CA PHE A 26 -13.80 -3.92 4.22
C PHE A 26 -13.44 -2.55 3.67
N SER A 27 -12.21 -2.41 3.14
CA SER A 27 -11.78 -1.20 2.45
C SER A 27 -11.73 -1.46 0.93
N PRO A 28 -12.67 -0.88 0.16
CA PRO A 28 -12.62 -0.96 -1.29
C PRO A 28 -11.35 -0.34 -1.86
N PHE A 29 -10.83 0.70 -1.22
CA PHE A 29 -9.64 1.43 -1.66
C PHE A 29 -8.38 0.56 -1.61
N THR A 30 -8.09 -0.08 -0.47
CA THR A 30 -6.87 -0.87 -0.31
C THR A 30 -6.88 -2.08 -1.23
N THR A 31 -8.04 -2.75 -1.35
CA THR A 31 -8.22 -3.90 -2.23
C THR A 31 -8.00 -3.53 -3.69
N ASN A 32 -8.57 -2.40 -4.12
CA ASN A 32 -8.38 -1.90 -5.48
C ASN A 32 -6.90 -1.58 -5.76
N CYS A 33 -6.20 -0.94 -4.80
CA CYS A 33 -4.78 -0.61 -4.96
C CYS A 33 -3.91 -1.87 -5.09
N MET A 34 -4.13 -2.89 -4.26
CA MET A 34 -3.36 -4.13 -4.34
C MET A 34 -3.58 -4.87 -5.66
N LEU A 35 -4.83 -5.01 -6.10
CA LEU A 35 -5.15 -5.72 -7.35
C LEU A 35 -4.58 -5.00 -8.57
N ASN A 36 -4.68 -3.66 -8.60
CA ASN A 36 -4.10 -2.85 -9.66
C ASN A 36 -2.56 -2.96 -9.70
N MET A 37 -1.91 -2.98 -8.53
CA MET A 37 -0.46 -3.17 -8.42
C MET A 37 -0.04 -4.56 -8.91
N VAL A 38 -0.79 -5.62 -8.56
CA VAL A 38 -0.54 -6.99 -9.05
C VAL A 38 -0.73 -7.07 -10.57
N ALA A 39 -1.77 -6.44 -11.11
CA ALA A 39 -1.96 -6.34 -12.55
C ALA A 39 -0.75 -5.68 -13.22
N SER A 40 -0.18 -4.65 -12.58
CA SER A 40 0.99 -3.92 -13.11
C SER A 40 2.28 -4.74 -13.14
N GLY A 41 2.37 -5.80 -12.34
CA GLY A 41 3.48 -6.75 -12.35
C GLY A 41 3.21 -8.02 -13.15
N SER A 42 2.00 -8.17 -13.71
CA SER A 42 1.57 -9.37 -14.43
C SER A 42 1.79 -9.21 -15.94
N GLU A 43 1.98 -10.33 -16.64
CA GLU A 43 2.10 -10.40 -18.09
C GLU A 43 1.23 -11.57 -18.62
N GLY A 44 1.01 -11.66 -19.94
CA GLY A 44 0.30 -12.78 -20.57
C GLY A 44 -1.18 -12.93 -20.15
N ASP A 45 -1.64 -14.17 -20.00
CA ASP A 45 -3.03 -14.48 -19.67
C ASP A 45 -3.44 -14.01 -18.27
N SER A 46 -2.51 -14.03 -17.31
CA SER A 46 -2.74 -13.51 -15.96
C SER A 46 -3.08 -12.02 -15.99
N LEU A 47 -2.35 -11.22 -16.78
CA LEU A 47 -2.65 -9.81 -16.98
C LEU A 47 -4.04 -9.62 -17.62
N ARG A 48 -4.37 -10.40 -18.66
CA ARG A 48 -5.68 -10.30 -19.35
C ARG A 48 -6.84 -10.57 -18.39
N GLN A 49 -6.73 -11.60 -17.56
CA GLN A 49 -7.75 -11.92 -16.55
C GLN A 49 -7.91 -10.80 -15.53
N LEU A 50 -6.80 -10.24 -15.04
CA LEU A 50 -6.82 -9.13 -14.09
C LEU A 50 -7.41 -7.86 -14.69
N LEU A 51 -7.05 -7.50 -15.93
CA LEU A 51 -7.60 -6.32 -16.61
C LEU A 51 -9.12 -6.47 -16.86
N HIS A 52 -9.55 -7.64 -17.34
CA HIS A 52 -10.97 -7.94 -17.50
C HIS A 52 -11.72 -7.81 -16.16
N PHE A 53 -11.14 -8.35 -15.08
CA PHE A 53 -11.72 -8.30 -13.75
C PHE A 53 -11.78 -6.89 -13.16
N LEU A 54 -10.75 -6.07 -13.40
CA LEU A 54 -10.68 -4.67 -12.97
C LEU A 54 -11.54 -3.73 -13.84
N GLY A 55 -12.03 -4.23 -14.98
CA GLY A 55 -12.81 -3.44 -15.95
C GLY A 55 -11.96 -2.39 -16.66
N SER A 56 -10.70 -2.70 -16.95
CA SER A 56 -9.78 -1.84 -17.69
C SER A 56 -9.25 -2.56 -18.94
N GLN A 57 -8.91 -1.79 -19.96
CA GLN A 57 -8.46 -2.34 -21.25
C GLN A 57 -6.95 -2.57 -21.27
N ASP A 58 -6.21 -1.74 -20.54
CA ASP A 58 -4.76 -1.72 -20.55
C ASP A 58 -4.21 -1.35 -19.17
N ILE A 59 -2.92 -1.61 -18.98
CA ILE A 59 -2.28 -1.37 -17.69
C ILE A 59 -1.98 0.12 -17.44
N ASP A 60 -1.88 0.92 -18.50
CA ASP A 60 -1.60 2.35 -18.40
C ASP A 60 -2.79 3.12 -17.82
N ASP A 61 -4.00 2.73 -18.20
CA ASP A 61 -5.27 3.19 -17.66
C ASP A 61 -5.41 2.79 -16.19
N VAL A 62 -5.05 1.55 -15.83
CA VAL A 62 -5.00 1.11 -14.43
C VAL A 62 -4.04 1.97 -13.61
N ASN A 63 -2.81 2.18 -14.08
CA ASN A 63 -1.80 2.97 -13.38
C ASN A 63 -2.17 4.47 -13.30
N THR A 64 -2.73 5.02 -14.38
CA THR A 64 -3.19 6.42 -14.43
C THR A 64 -4.34 6.64 -13.44
N ARG A 65 -5.32 5.73 -13.39
CA ARG A 65 -6.42 5.83 -12.41
C ARG A 65 -5.94 5.65 -10.98
N SER A 66 -5.02 4.71 -10.76
CA SER A 66 -4.48 4.42 -9.42
C SER A 66 -3.64 5.57 -8.88
N SER A 67 -2.78 6.18 -9.70
CA SER A 67 -1.99 7.35 -9.32
C SER A 67 -2.87 8.52 -8.91
N ARG A 68 -3.98 8.78 -9.62
CA ARG A 68 -4.97 9.80 -9.24
C ARG A 68 -5.65 9.48 -7.91
N MET A 69 -6.02 8.22 -7.70
CA MET A 69 -6.70 7.79 -6.47
C MET A 69 -5.80 7.93 -5.24
N ILE A 70 -4.55 7.48 -5.36
CA ILE A 70 -3.51 7.66 -4.35
C ILE A 70 -3.24 9.15 -4.16
N ALA A 71 -3.10 9.93 -5.24
CA ALA A 71 -2.94 11.39 -5.14
C ALA A 71 -4.07 12.01 -4.31
N LEU A 72 -5.33 11.69 -4.57
CA LEU A 72 -6.47 12.19 -3.78
C LEU A 72 -6.43 11.75 -2.31
N ALA A 73 -6.05 10.50 -2.04
CA ALA A 73 -5.90 10.00 -0.67
C ALA A 73 -4.72 10.67 0.07
N THR A 74 -3.72 11.15 -0.68
CA THR A 74 -2.50 11.79 -0.18
C THR A 74 -2.52 13.32 -0.23
N THR A 75 -3.46 13.93 -0.95
CA THR A 75 -3.61 15.39 -1.00
C THR A 75 -4.06 15.90 0.36
N ARG A 76 -3.16 16.59 1.04
CA ARG A 76 -3.50 17.48 2.14
C ARG A 76 -4.58 18.44 1.64
N THR A 77 -5.71 18.55 2.33
CA THR A 77 -6.80 19.49 1.99
C THR A 77 -6.34 20.94 2.24
N ALA A 78 -5.46 21.43 1.37
CA ALA A 78 -5.16 22.85 1.23
C ALA A 78 -6.22 23.47 0.32
N ALA A 79 -7.44 23.62 0.82
CA ALA A 79 -8.45 24.45 0.18
C ALA A 79 -8.88 25.54 1.17
N ALA A 80 -8.50 26.78 0.85
CA ALA A 80 -8.77 28.07 1.49
C ALA A 80 -8.06 28.34 2.82
N GLU A 81 -6.89 28.98 2.74
CA GLU A 81 -6.67 30.31 3.31
C GLU A 81 -5.79 31.10 2.33
N ASP A 82 -6.41 32.13 1.74
CA ASP A 82 -5.72 33.24 1.12
C ASP A 82 -4.93 33.99 2.20
N SER A 83 -3.61 33.88 2.18
CA SER A 83 -2.73 35.03 2.34
C SER A 83 -1.31 34.58 2.06
N GLY A 84 -0.67 35.27 1.13
CA GLY A 84 0.67 34.95 0.69
C GLY A 84 1.66 34.85 1.85
N LYS A 85 2.38 33.73 1.91
CA LYS A 85 3.73 33.62 2.46
C LYS A 85 4.42 32.41 1.84
N ASN A 86 5.33 32.74 0.94
CA ASN A 86 6.41 31.92 0.42
C ASN A 86 7.14 31.18 1.56
N ILE A 87 7.07 29.84 1.63
CA ILE A 87 8.07 29.04 2.35
C ILE A 87 8.39 27.75 1.60
N GLN A 88 9.65 27.73 1.18
CA GLN A 88 10.54 26.65 0.76
C GLN A 88 10.31 25.28 1.41
N ALA A 89 10.76 24.27 0.65
CA ALA A 89 11.02 22.89 1.03
C ALA A 89 11.29 22.68 2.53
N ALA A 90 10.36 22.02 3.22
CA ALA A 90 10.57 21.56 4.58
C ALA A 90 11.49 20.32 4.59
N LYS A 91 12.79 20.60 4.66
CA LYS A 91 13.80 19.75 5.29
C LYS A 91 13.81 20.10 6.78
N THR A 92 13.62 19.12 7.66
CA THR A 92 14.09 19.13 9.07
C THR A 92 13.67 17.85 9.79
N VAL A 93 14.39 17.28 10.74
CA VAL A 93 15.78 17.38 11.26
C VAL A 93 15.91 16.17 12.20
N ALA A 94 17.13 15.65 12.34
CA ALA A 94 17.49 14.63 13.30
C ALA A 94 17.57 15.21 14.72
N ASP A 95 17.13 14.46 15.73
CA ASP A 95 17.58 14.64 17.11
C ASP A 95 18.24 13.33 17.57
N GLU A 96 19.51 13.44 17.96
CA GLU A 96 20.25 12.44 18.73
C GLU A 96 20.01 12.70 20.22
N ASP A 97 19.58 11.68 20.97
CA ASP A 97 19.91 11.57 22.39
C ASP A 97 20.13 10.10 22.76
N SER A 98 21.12 9.90 23.62
CA SER A 98 21.85 8.66 23.86
C SER A 98 21.15 7.78 24.91
N GLY A 99 21.05 6.48 24.63
CA GLY A 99 20.59 5.50 25.62
C GLY A 99 20.73 4.07 25.08
N SER A 100 21.82 3.41 25.46
CA SER A 100 22.13 2.03 25.09
C SER A 100 21.05 1.06 25.58
N ASN A 101 20.42 0.34 24.66
CA ASN A 101 19.95 -1.02 24.91
C ASN A 101 20.01 -1.81 23.61
N GLN A 102 20.84 -2.85 23.62
CA GLN A 102 20.97 -3.80 22.51
C GLN A 102 19.65 -4.53 22.32
N VAL A 103 19.03 -4.36 21.15
CA VAL A 103 17.87 -5.12 20.71
C VAL A 103 18.38 -6.26 19.81
N PRO A 104 17.91 -7.52 19.98
CA PRO A 104 18.47 -8.67 19.28
C PRO A 104 18.25 -8.58 17.77
N GLU A 105 19.22 -9.07 16.99
CA GLU A 105 19.15 -9.13 15.53
C GLU A 105 18.12 -10.16 15.05
N GLY A 106 16.97 -9.68 14.58
CA GLY A 106 15.96 -10.46 13.87
C GLY A 106 14.96 -9.54 13.18
N ILE A 107 14.84 -9.67 11.84
CA ILE A 107 14.07 -8.82 10.92
C ILE A 107 14.18 -7.33 11.29
N GLY A 108 15.27 -6.70 10.83
CA GLY A 108 15.73 -5.38 11.27
C GLY A 108 14.64 -4.35 11.56
N ASN A 109 14.86 -3.61 12.65
CA ASN A 109 14.10 -2.44 13.13
C ASN A 109 14.13 -1.24 12.16
N ASP A 110 14.17 -1.48 10.85
CA ASP A 110 13.86 -0.45 9.87
C ASP A 110 12.38 -0.08 10.07
N ARG A 111 12.07 1.21 10.26
CA ARG A 111 10.71 1.74 10.46
C ARG A 111 9.96 1.68 9.12
N LEU A 112 9.84 0.47 8.59
CA LEU A 112 9.43 0.13 7.25
C LEU A 112 7.96 0.45 7.02
N TRP A 113 7.16 0.34 8.08
CA TRP A 113 5.78 0.81 8.11
C TRP A 113 5.68 2.34 8.07
N GLU A 114 6.66 3.10 8.57
CA GLU A 114 6.66 4.58 8.44
C GLU A 114 7.01 5.03 7.02
N ARG A 115 7.86 4.26 6.32
CA ARG A 115 8.24 4.54 4.93
C ARG A 115 7.13 4.22 3.92
N THR A 116 6.24 3.30 4.27
CA THR A 116 5.11 2.87 3.45
C THR A 116 3.79 3.52 3.84
N THR A 117 3.74 4.19 4.99
CA THR A 117 2.58 4.90 5.52
C THR A 117 2.41 6.25 4.84
N ILE A 118 1.21 6.52 4.33
CA ILE A 118 0.82 7.85 3.89
C ILE A 118 -0.33 8.36 4.74
N GLY A 119 -0.07 9.41 5.51
CA GLY A 119 -1.04 10.11 6.37
C GLY A 119 -1.53 11.41 5.74
N THR A 120 -2.85 11.62 5.62
CA THR A 120 -3.42 12.96 5.37
C THR A 120 -4.28 13.41 6.54
N ARG A 121 -3.98 14.58 7.10
CA ARG A 121 -4.82 15.23 8.12
C ARG A 121 -5.75 16.23 7.46
N ASP A 122 -7.05 16.05 7.60
CA ASP A 122 -8.02 17.04 7.14
C ASP A 122 -8.15 18.22 8.13
N LYS A 123 -8.84 19.29 7.73
CA LYS A 123 -9.07 20.46 8.59
C LYS A 123 -9.81 20.13 9.89
N LYS A 124 -10.51 19.00 9.95
CA LYS A 124 -11.26 18.51 11.11
C LYS A 124 -10.43 17.59 12.02
N GLY A 125 -9.17 17.33 11.66
CA GLY A 125 -8.24 16.52 12.43
C GLY A 125 -8.27 15.03 12.13
N VAL A 126 -9.02 14.57 11.14
CA VAL A 126 -9.08 13.17 10.72
C VAL A 126 -7.81 12.83 9.95
N THR A 127 -7.12 11.77 10.36
CA THR A 127 -5.92 11.27 9.67
C THR A 127 -6.24 9.97 8.94
N LEU A 128 -6.13 9.95 7.61
CA LEU A 128 -6.17 8.71 6.83
C LEU A 128 -4.75 8.20 6.61
N THR A 129 -4.46 6.98 7.07
CA THR A 129 -3.17 6.31 6.88
C THR A 129 -3.31 5.09 5.97
N PHE A 130 -2.45 4.98 4.96
CA PHE A 130 -2.35 3.80 4.09
C PHE A 130 -0.92 3.25 4.08
N ALA A 131 -0.76 1.94 4.29
CA ALA A 131 0.51 1.23 4.13
C ALA A 131 0.36 0.11 3.10
N GLY A 132 1.20 0.14 2.05
CA GLY A 132 1.20 -0.86 0.98
C GLY A 132 2.58 -1.46 0.75
N GLY A 133 2.65 -2.76 0.47
CA GLY A 133 3.90 -3.42 0.13
C GLY A 133 3.73 -4.78 -0.52
N ILE A 134 4.75 -5.22 -1.23
CA ILE A 134 4.88 -6.55 -1.83
C ILE A 134 6.26 -7.11 -1.52
N TRP A 135 6.29 -8.31 -0.94
CA TRP A 135 7.51 -9.02 -0.62
C TRP A 135 7.55 -10.31 -1.42
N ILE A 136 8.64 -10.54 -2.13
CA ILE A 136 8.85 -11.76 -2.90
C ILE A 136 10.10 -12.48 -2.40
N ASP A 137 10.15 -13.80 -2.59
CA ASP A 137 11.30 -14.58 -2.16
C ASP A 137 12.57 -14.11 -2.89
N ARG A 138 13.68 -14.01 -2.17
CA ARG A 138 14.98 -13.54 -2.69
C ARG A 138 15.45 -14.33 -3.91
N GLN A 139 15.01 -15.58 -4.09
CA GLN A 139 15.34 -16.40 -5.25
C GLN A 139 14.75 -15.85 -6.56
N TYR A 140 13.73 -15.00 -6.49
CA TYR A 140 13.11 -14.36 -7.64
C TYR A 140 13.49 -12.86 -7.66
N PRO A 141 14.37 -12.41 -8.57
CA PRO A 141 14.78 -11.01 -8.60
C PRO A 141 13.63 -10.11 -9.06
N LEU A 142 13.35 -9.04 -8.31
CA LEU A 142 12.40 -8.00 -8.70
C LEU A 142 12.94 -7.19 -9.88
N LYS A 143 12.12 -6.99 -10.91
CA LYS A 143 12.42 -6.06 -12.00
C LYS A 143 12.46 -4.62 -11.44
N PRO A 144 13.48 -3.80 -11.74
CA PRO A 144 13.52 -2.39 -11.30
C PRO A 144 12.34 -1.55 -11.80
N SER A 145 11.83 -1.86 -12.99
CA SER A 145 10.65 -1.21 -13.57
C SER A 145 9.41 -1.39 -12.67
N PHE A 146 9.21 -2.58 -12.11
CA PHE A 146 8.10 -2.85 -11.21
C PHE A 146 8.27 -2.14 -9.86
N GLN A 147 9.48 -2.12 -9.29
CA GLN A 147 9.75 -1.37 -8.05
C GLN A 147 9.43 0.12 -8.20
N LYS A 148 9.75 0.70 -9.37
CA LYS A 148 9.41 2.08 -9.69
C LYS A 148 7.90 2.28 -9.74
N ILE A 149 7.15 1.38 -10.38
CA ILE A 149 5.68 1.44 -10.42
C ILE A 149 5.09 1.36 -9.01
N ALA A 150 5.51 0.38 -8.20
CA ALA A 150 5.04 0.21 -6.82
C ALA A 150 5.23 1.50 -6.01
N LYS A 151 6.41 2.13 -6.10
CA LYS A 151 6.74 3.35 -5.37
C LYS A 151 6.02 4.59 -5.91
N ASP A 152 5.99 4.79 -7.22
CA ASP A 152 5.53 6.04 -7.84
C ASP A 152 4.01 6.08 -7.96
N VAL A 153 3.38 4.97 -8.35
CA VAL A 153 1.93 4.88 -8.60
C VAL A 153 1.18 4.54 -7.32
N TYR A 154 1.66 3.53 -6.59
CA TYR A 154 0.96 2.94 -5.45
C TYR A 154 1.50 3.39 -4.11
N ARG A 155 2.62 4.14 -4.09
CA ARG A 155 3.32 4.55 -2.86
C ARG A 155 3.60 3.37 -1.93
N ALA A 156 3.84 2.21 -2.54
CA ALA A 156 4.06 0.95 -1.89
C ALA A 156 5.54 0.55 -2.01
N GLU A 157 6.00 -0.30 -1.09
CA GLU A 157 7.35 -0.86 -1.15
C GLU A 157 7.36 -2.24 -1.82
N ALA A 158 8.36 -2.48 -2.67
CA ALA A 158 8.57 -3.78 -3.30
C ALA A 158 9.97 -4.31 -2.96
N LYS A 159 10.05 -5.39 -2.18
CA LYS A 159 11.31 -5.94 -1.65
C LYS A 159 11.44 -7.43 -1.89
N ALA A 160 12.67 -7.87 -2.13
CA ALA A 160 13.04 -9.27 -2.16
C ALA A 160 13.51 -9.69 -0.76
N VAL A 161 12.84 -10.65 -0.12
CA VAL A 161 13.08 -11.11 1.25
C VAL A 161 13.36 -12.61 1.24
N ASP A 162 14.22 -13.07 2.13
CA ASP A 162 14.50 -14.50 2.25
C ASP A 162 13.45 -15.18 3.12
N PHE A 163 12.50 -15.89 2.50
CA PHE A 163 11.47 -16.61 3.24
C PHE A 163 11.90 -18.03 3.64
N LYS A 164 12.97 -18.57 3.03
CA LYS A 164 13.37 -19.98 3.22
C LYS A 164 14.34 -20.16 4.38
N THR A 165 15.31 -19.26 4.54
CA THR A 165 16.34 -19.41 5.58
C THR A 165 15.93 -18.80 6.92
N GLN A 166 15.04 -17.80 6.92
CA GLN A 166 14.58 -17.15 8.15
C GLN A 166 13.73 -18.04 9.05
N VAL A 167 13.07 -19.08 8.53
CA VAL A 167 12.30 -20.04 9.34
C VAL A 167 13.22 -21.02 10.09
N ARG A 168 14.44 -21.27 9.59
CA ARG A 168 15.39 -22.21 10.21
C ARG A 168 16.20 -21.61 11.36
N ALA A 169 16.24 -20.29 11.51
CA ALA A 169 16.97 -19.63 12.59
C ALA A 169 16.23 -19.69 13.95
N THR A 170 14.94 -20.03 13.97
CA THR A 170 14.09 -20.01 15.17
C THR A 170 13.72 -21.39 15.71
N THR A 171 14.26 -22.48 15.15
CA THR A 171 13.93 -23.86 15.53
C THR A 171 15.14 -24.63 16.06
N ASN A 172 15.96 -23.99 16.89
CA ASN A 172 16.92 -24.69 17.75
C ASN A 172 16.47 -24.49 19.21
N PHE A 173 15.65 -25.41 19.71
CA PHE A 173 15.40 -25.63 21.14
C PHE A 173 16.16 -26.89 21.57
#